data_AF-A0A7X6VB35-F1
#
_entry.id   AF-A0A7X6VB35-F1
#
_cell.length_a   1.000
_cell.length_b   1.000
_cell.length_c   1.000
_cell.angle_alpha   90.00
_cell.angle_beta   90.00
_cell.angle_gamma   90.00
#
_symmetry.space_group_name_H-M   'P 1'
#
loop_
_entity.id
_entity.type
_entity.pdbx_description
1 polymer ?
#
loop_
_entity_poly.entity_id
_entity_poly.type
_entity_poly.pdbx_seq_one_letter_code
_entity_poly.pdbx_strand_id
1 'polypeptide(L)' 'MWTVVYMAQNKDVAERLKSVLEEGGILVRINPVNQKEKTDDYFEVSVPETEVEEAHGIIIEKGF' A
#
# COMPACT_ATOMS: atom_id res chain seq x y z
N MET A 1 -8.60 12.95 1.91
CA MET A 1 -8.41 12.36 0.56
C MET A 1 -7.66 11.03 0.72
N TRP A 2 -7.70 10.10 -0.24
CA TRP A 2 -6.86 8.88 -0.19
C TRP A 2 -5.64 9.12 -1.07
N THR A 3 -4.46 8.85 -0.53
CA THR A 3 -3.18 9.09 -1.20
C THR A 3 -2.47 7.76 -1.39
N VAL A 4 -1.99 7.51 -2.61
CA VAL A 4 -1.18 6.34 -2.92
C VAL A 4 0.23 6.56 -2.37
N VAL A 5 0.66 5.68 -1.46
CA VAL A 5 2.00 5.75 -0.84
C VAL A 5 2.95 4.69 -1.40
N TYR A 6 2.41 3.64 -2.04
CA TYR A 6 3.21 2.54 -2.57
C TYR A 6 2.51 1.83 -3.74
N MET A 7 3.29 1.36 -4.72
CA MET A 7 2.82 0.49 -5.81
C MET A 7 3.50 -0.87 -5.70
N ALA A 8 2.75 -1.87 -5.25
CA ALA A 8 3.24 -3.23 -5.14
C ALA A 8 3.07 -3.96 -6.47
N GLN A 9 4.10 -4.67 -6.92
CA GLN A 9 4.06 -5.49 -8.15
C GLN A 9 3.38 -6.86 -7.94
N ASN A 10 2.98 -7.15 -6.70
CA ASN A 10 2.37 -8.41 -6.31
C ASN A 10 1.42 -8.19 -5.13
N LYS A 11 0.35 -9.01 -5.08
CA LYS A 11 -0.65 -8.96 -4.01
C LYS A 11 -0.05 -9.24 -2.63
N ASP A 12 0.91 -10.16 -2.54
CA ASP A 12 1.58 -10.52 -1.29
C ASP A 12 2.29 -9.31 -0.64
N VAL A 13 3.01 -8.52 -1.45
CA VAL A 13 3.68 -7.30 -0.98
C VAL A 13 2.66 -6.27 -0.53
N ALA A 14 1.57 -6.09 -1.28
CA ALA A 14 0.50 -5.17 -0.91
C ALA A 14 -0.18 -5.58 0.40
N GLU A 15 -0.48 -6.87 0.59
CA GLU A 15 -1.12 -7.40 1.80
C GLU A 15 -0.19 -7.37 3.02
N ARG A 16 1.12 -7.58 2.82
CA ARG A 16 2.12 -7.35 3.87
C ARG A 16 2.17 -5.90 4.29
N LEU A 17 2.25 -4.97 3.33
CA LEU A 17 2.25 -3.53 3.63
C LEU A 17 0.99 -3.12 4.39
N LYS A 18 -0.17 -3.58 3.91
CA LYS A 18 -1.46 -3.36 4.57
C LYS A 18 -1.46 -3.88 6.00
N SER A 19 -1.00 -5.11 6.24
CA SER A 19 -0.99 -5.69 7.58
C SER A 19 -0.09 -4.89 8.53
N VAL A 20 1.11 -4.53 8.06
CA VAL A 20 2.08 -3.74 8.83
C VAL A 20 1.54 -2.36 9.20
N LEU A 21 0.89 -1.68 8.25
CA LEU A 21 0.28 -0.37 8.47
C LEU A 21 -0.97 -0.47 9.37
N GLU A 22 -1.82 -1.49 9.17
CA GLU A 22 -2.99 -1.76 10.02
C GLU A 22 -2.58 -2.12 11.46
N GLU A 23 -1.45 -2.82 11.68
CA GLU A 23 -0.88 -3.03 13.02
C GLU A 23 -0.49 -1.73 13.71
N GLY A 24 -0.06 -0.71 12.94
CA GLY A 24 0.18 0.65 13.42
C GLY A 24 -1.09 1.46 13.68
N GLY A 25 -2.27 0.91 13.41
CA GLY A 25 -3.56 1.62 13.52
C GLY A 25 -3.91 2.46 12.29
N ILE A 26 -3.15 2.35 11.20
CA ILE A 26 -3.34 3.12 9.97
C ILE A 26 -4.31 2.39 9.04
N LEU A 27 -5.28 3.13 8.51
CA LEU A 27 -6.19 2.62 7.50
C LEU A 27 -5.49 2.47 6.14
N VAL A 28 -5.61 1.28 5.55
CA VAL A 28 -5.01 1.00 4.23
C VAL A 28 -6.05 0.46 3.26
N ARG A 29 -5.99 0.95 2.02
CA ARG A 29 -6.73 0.40 0.88
C ARG A 29 -5.76 -0.12 -0.16
N ILE A 30 -6.00 -1.35 -0.60
CA ILE A 30 -5.32 -1.94 -1.74
C ILE A 30 -6.27 -1.88 -2.93
N ASN A 31 -5.85 -1.24 -4.03
CA ASN A 31 -6.61 -1.17 -5.27
C ASN A 31 -5.81 -1.82 -6.41
N PRO A 32 -6.37 -2.79 -7.17
CA PRO A 32 -5.70 -3.35 -8.33
C PRO A 32 -5.74 -2.36 -9.50
N VAL A 33 -4.60 -2.14 -10.16
CA VAL A 33 -4.43 -1.10 -11.21
C VAL A 33 -5.04 -1.52 -12.55
N ASN A 34 -4.99 -2.80 -12.92
CA ASN A 34 -5.59 -3.26 -14.17
C ASN A 34 -5.72 -4.78 -14.24
N GLN A 35 -6.93 -5.28 -14.53
CA GLN A 35 -7.20 -6.72 -14.73
C GLN A 35 -7.27 -7.12 -16.22
N LYS A 36 -7.00 -6.20 -17.16
CA LYS A 36 -7.37 -6.39 -18.58
C LYS A 36 -6.28 -6.88 -19.52
N GLU A 37 -5.00 -6.67 -19.25
CA GLU A 37 -3.93 -7.16 -20.14
C GLU A 37 -2.82 -7.81 -19.34
N LYS A 38 -2.62 -9.09 -19.65
CA LYS A 38 -1.58 -9.98 -19.15
C LYS A 38 -0.24 -9.23 -19.01
N THR A 39 0.32 -9.18 -17.80
CA THR A 39 1.69 -9.64 -17.46
C THR A 39 2.14 -9.08 -16.09
N ASP A 40 1.51 -8.03 -15.56
CA ASP A 40 1.92 -7.46 -14.27
C ASP A 40 0.71 -6.94 -13.47
N ASP A 41 0.25 -7.72 -12.49
CA ASP A 41 -0.79 -7.33 -11.53
C ASP A 41 -0.22 -6.34 -10.51
N TYR A 42 -0.21 -5.06 -10.85
CA TYR A 42 0.15 -3.98 -9.91
C TYR A 42 -1.01 -3.65 -8.96
N PHE A 43 -0.66 -3.42 -7.70
CA PHE A 43 -1.56 -3.06 -6.61
C PHE A 43 -1.13 -1.74 -6.01
N GLU A 44 -2.03 -0.75 -6.02
CA GLU A 44 -1.86 0.52 -5.35
C GLU A 44 -2.22 0.39 -3.88
N VAL A 45 -1.29 0.78 -3.01
CA VAL A 45 -1.53 0.90 -1.59
C VAL A 45 -1.77 2.36 -1.26
N SER A 46 -2.96 2.66 -0.76
CA SER A 46 -3.39 4.02 -0.42
C SER A 46 -3.75 4.13 1.05
N VAL A 47 -3.43 5.28 1.64
CA VAL A 47 -3.74 5.63 3.03
C VAL A 47 -4.48 6.97 3.09
N PRO A 48 -5.18 7.30 4.19
CA PRO A 48 -5.73 8.63 4.40
C PRO A 48 -4.60 9.67 4.37
N GLU A 49 -4.87 10.82 3.78
CA GLU A 49 -3.91 11.93 3.71
C GLU A 49 -3.28 12.31 5.06
N THR A 50 -4.04 12.18 6.16
CA THR A 50 -3.55 12.46 7.53
C THR A 50 -2.51 11.48 8.02
N GLU A 51 -2.51 10.26 7.48
CA GLU A 51 -1.65 9.15 7.90
C GLU A 51 -0.48 8.92 6.95
N VAL A 52 -0.35 9.74 5.89
CA VAL A 52 0.69 9.59 4.86
C VAL A 52 2.08 9.65 5.49
N GLU A 53 2.32 10.60 6.39
CA GLU A 53 3.62 10.75 7.05
C GLU A 53 3.98 9.52 7.90
N GLU A 54 3.03 9.01 8.69
CA GLU A 54 3.25 7.81 9.51
C GLU A 54 3.43 6.57 8.63
N ALA A 55 2.62 6.42 7.58
CA ALA A 55 2.75 5.32 6.65
C ALA A 55 4.13 5.29 5.98
N HIS A 56 4.63 6.45 5.52
CA HIS A 56 5.98 6.55 4.96
C HIS A 56 7.06 6.17 5.98
N GLY A 57 6.91 6.58 7.24
CA GLY A 57 7.81 6.19 8.33
C GLY A 57 7.90 4.67 8.48
N ILE A 58 6.75 4.00 8.51
CA ILE A 58 6.67 2.54 8.66
C ILE A 58 7.24 1.81 7.43
N ILE A 59 6.96 2.29 6.22
CA ILE A 59 7.49 1.74 4.95
C ILE A 59 9.03 1.76 4.97
N ILE A 60 9.61 2.91 5.33
CA ILE A 60 11.06 3.10 5.41
C ILE A 60 11.66 2.23 6.51
N GLU A 61 11.03 2.18 7.69
CA GLU A 61 11.52 1.39 8.83
C GLU A 61 11.52 -0.11 8.52
N LYS A 62 10.52 -0.59 7.78
CA LYS A 62 10.38 -2.00 7.39
C LYS A 62 11.16 -2.38 6.13
N GLY A 63 11.72 -1.39 5.43
CA GLY A 63 12.60 -1.60 4.27
C GLY A 63 11.86 -2.04 3.01
N PHE A 64 10.69 -1.44 2.73
CA PHE A 64 9.99 -1.59 1.46
C PHE A 64 10.47 -0.58 0.42
#